data_AF-A0A162J293-F1
#
_entry.id   AF-A0A162J293-F1
#
_cell.length_a   1.000
_cell.length_b   1.000
_cell.length_c   1.000
_cell.angle_alpha   90.00
_cell.angle_beta   90.00
_cell.angle_gamma   90.00
#
_symmetry.space_group_name_H-M   'P 1'
#
loop_
_entity.id
_entity.type
_entity.pdbx_description
1 polymer ?
#
loop_
_entity_poly.entity_id
_entity_poly.type
_entity_poly.pdbx_seq_one_letter_code
_entity_poly.pdbx_strand_id
1 'polypeptide(L)' 'MTGPQRSYLDTLAREAGETLPADLTKAQASEHIDRLQSSTGRGDGSNGHD' A
#
# COMPACT_ATOMS: atom_id res chain seq x y z
N MET A 1 -0.94 4.61 13.04
CA MET A 1 -1.13 3.44 12.15
C MET A 1 -1.52 2.23 12.98
N THR A 2 -2.40 1.35 12.48
CA THR A 2 -2.72 0.09 13.17
C THR A 2 -1.74 -1.01 12.78
N GLY A 3 -1.57 -2.04 13.63
CA GLY A 3 -0.70 -3.19 13.33
C GLY A 3 -0.98 -3.85 11.96
N PRO A 4 -2.26 -4.16 11.63
CA PRO A 4 -2.61 -4.73 10.33
C PRO A 4 -2.27 -3.82 9.15
N GLN A 5 -2.50 -2.50 9.26
CA GLN A 5 -2.13 -1.55 8.20
C GLN A 5 -0.62 -1.53 7.97
N ARG A 6 0.19 -1.62 9.04
CA ARG A 6 1.65 -1.64 8.94
C ARG A 6 2.14 -2.87 8.16
N SER A 7 1.66 -4.07 8.50
CA SER A 7 2.09 -5.29 7.81
C SER A 7 1.69 -5.32 6.34
N TYR A 8 0.49 -4.84 6.04
CA TYR A 8 0.02 -4.75 4.66
C TYR A 8 0.84 -3.75 3.83
N LEU A 9 1.11 -2.58 4.43
CA LEU A 9 1.93 -1.55 3.80
C LEU A 9 3.38 -1.99 3.56
N ASP A 10 3.99 -2.74 4.48
CA ASP A 10 5.33 -3.32 4.31
C ASP A 10 5.39 -4.26 3.09
N THR A 11 4.35 -5.07 2.91
CA THR A 11 4.26 -6.00 1.77
C THR A 11 4.21 -5.23 0.44
N LEU A 12 3.33 -4.23 0.36
CA LEU A 12 3.19 -3.38 -0.82
C LEU A 12 4.46 -2.59 -1.13
N ALA A 13 5.13 -2.04 -0.10
CA ALA A 13 6.37 -1.31 -0.27
C ALA A 13 7.48 -2.20 -0.83
N ARG A 14 7.63 -3.43 -0.29
CA ARG A 14 8.62 -4.40 -0.77
C ARG A 14 8.43 -4.79 -2.23
N GLU A 15 7.18 -4.88 -2.68
CA GLU A 15 6.86 -5.22 -4.07
C GLU A 15 7.04 -4.07 -5.04
N ALA A 16 6.76 -2.85 -4.59
CA ALA A 16 7.09 -1.64 -5.33
C ALA A 16 8.60 -1.32 -5.29
N GLY A 17 9.40 -2.02 -4.48
CA GLY A 17 10.81 -1.72 -4.27
C GLY A 17 11.04 -0.42 -3.48
N GLU A 18 10.06 0.00 -2.69
CA GLU A 18 10.10 1.22 -1.89
C GLU A 18 10.30 0.93 -0.41
N THR A 19 10.87 1.89 0.32
CA THR A 19 10.97 1.84 1.78
C THR A 19 10.15 2.98 2.37
N LEU A 20 9.27 2.67 3.32
CA LEU A 20 8.41 3.65 3.95
C LEU A 20 8.81 3.91 5.42
N PRO A 21 8.52 5.09 5.96
CA PRO A 21 8.76 5.40 7.36
C PRO A 21 7.97 4.48 8.29
N ALA A 22 8.56 4.06 9.42
CA ALA A 22 7.89 3.19 10.40
C ALA A 22 6.84 3.93 11.27
N ASP A 23 6.93 5.26 11.30
CA ASP A 23 6.19 6.21 12.14
C ASP A 23 4.98 6.86 11.44
N LEU A 24 4.55 6.31 10.30
CA LEU A 24 3.38 6.81 9.59
C LEU A 24 2.12 6.86 10.46
N THR A 25 1.37 7.94 10.31
CA THR A 25 0.02 8.04 10.87
C THR A 25 -0.94 7.09 10.15
N LYS A 26 -2.14 6.90 10.71
CA LYS A 26 -3.17 6.09 10.03
C LYS A 26 -3.56 6.68 8.66
N ALA A 27 -3.69 8.00 8.59
CA ALA A 27 -4.06 8.70 7.36
C ALA A 27 -2.99 8.51 6.28
N GLN A 28 -1.72 8.77 6.61
CA GLN A 28 -0.61 8.57 5.67
C GLN A 28 -0.47 7.11 5.24
N ALA A 29 -0.66 6.15 6.16
CA ALA A 29 -0.64 4.74 5.81
C ALA A 29 -1.73 4.37 4.79
N SER A 30 -2.94 4.93 4.92
CA SER A 30 -4.01 4.75 3.93
C SER A 30 -3.64 5.33 2.57
N GLU A 31 -3.11 6.55 2.51
CA GLU A 31 -2.67 7.17 1.24
C GLU A 31 -1.57 6.35 0.53
N HIS A 32 -0.60 5.83 1.29
CA HIS A 32 0.44 4.98 0.73
C HIS A 32 -0.10 3.62 0.27
N ILE A 33 -1.07 3.04 0.97
CA ILE A 33 -1.73 1.79 0.55
C ILE A 33 -2.38 1.99 -0.83
N ASP A 34 -3.20 3.02 -1.01
CA ASP A 34 -3.91 3.26 -2.27
C ASP A 34 -2.93 3.46 -3.44
N ARG A 35 -1.89 4.29 -3.22
CA ARG A 35 -0.84 4.53 -4.22
C ARG A 35 -0.09 3.26 -4.57
N LEU A 36 0.33 2.48 -3.57
CA LEU A 36 1.11 1.28 -3.81
C LEU A 36 0.28 0.16 -4.43
N GLN A 37 -0.98 -0.03 -4.00
CA GLN A 37 -1.89 -0.99 -4.64
C GLN A 37 -2.07 -0.69 -6.13
N SER A 38 -2.19 0.59 -6.50
CA SER A 38 -2.25 1.01 -7.90
C SER A 38 -0.93 0.70 -8.63
N SER A 39 0.21 1.01 -8.01
CA SER A 39 1.53 0.76 -8.59
C SER A 39 1.90 -0.73 -8.74
N THR A 40 1.43 -1.59 -7.82
CA THR A 40 1.71 -3.03 -7.84
C THR A 40 0.64 -3.83 -8.60
N GLY A 41 -0.38 -3.17 -9.16
CA GLY A 41 -1.47 -3.83 -9.88
C GLY A 41 -2.40 -4.68 -9.00
N ARG A 42 -2.57 -4.28 -7.73
CA ARG A 42 -3.39 -4.99 -6.72
C ARG A 42 -4.66 -4.27 -6.29
N GLY A 43 -5.00 -3.17 -6.96
CA GLY A 43 -6.30 -2.52 -6.78
C GLY A 43 -7.42 -3.52 -7.01
N ASP A 44 -8.32 -3.65 -6.04
CA ASP A 44 -9.46 -4.55 -6.00
C ASP A 44 -10.24 -4.57 -7.34
N GLY A 45 -10.00 -5.62 -8.14
CA GLY A 45 -11.02 -6.33 -8.93
C GLY A 45 -11.88 -5.55 -9.93
N SER A 46 -11.55 -4.34 -10.35
CA SER A 46 -12.46 -3.55 -11.20
C SER A 46 -11.78 -2.58 -12.17
N ASN A 47 -10.63 -2.92 -12.77
CA ASN A 47 -10.28 -2.29 -14.04
C ASN A 47 -9.21 -3.08 -14.83
N GLY A 48 -9.62 -3.65 -15.98
CA GLY A 48 -8.78 -4.37 -16.96
C GLY A 48 -9.30 -5.80 -17.18
N HIS A 49 -9.77 -6.23 -18.35
CA HIS A 49 -9.31 -5.90 -19.70
C HIS A 49 -10.45 -6.16 -20.72
N ASP A 50 -10.67 -5.21 -21.63
CA ASP A 50 -11.21 -5.46 -22.98
C ASP A 50 -10.38 -6.53 -23.73
#